data_AF-A0A927MUQ9-F1
#
_entry.id   AF-A0A927MUQ9-F1
#
_cell.length_a   1.000
_cell.length_b   1.000
_cell.length_c   1.000
_cell.angle_alpha   90.00
_cell.angle_beta   90.00
_cell.angle_gamma   90.00
#
_symmetry.space_group_name_H-M   'P 1'
#
loop_
_entity.id
_entity.type
_entity.pdbx_description
1 polymer ?
#
loop_
_entity_poly.entity_id
_entity_poly.type
_entity_poly.pdbx_seq_one_letter_code
_entity_poly.pdbx_strand_id
1 'polypeptide(L)' 'MSDYTLPDLPYDYGALEPHISGQIMELHHSKHH' A
#
# COMPACT_ATOMS: atom_id res chain seq x y z
N MET A 1 10.97 23.93 -3.44
CA MET A 1 10.94 22.50 -3.82
C MET A 1 9.79 21.88 -3.06
N SER A 2 8.94 21.10 -3.71
CA SER A 2 7.83 20.39 -3.05
C SER A 2 8.33 19.07 -2.50
N ASP A 3 7.91 18.72 -1.28
CA ASP A 3 8.17 17.41 -0.70
C ASP A 3 7.43 16.32 -1.47
N TYR A 4 8.08 15.17 -1.67
CA TYR A 4 7.38 13.98 -2.15
C TYR A 4 6.60 13.38 -0.99
N THR A 5 5.38 12.95 -1.28
CA THR A 5 4.48 12.32 -0.30
C THR A 5 4.08 10.94 -0.78
N LEU A 6 3.88 10.03 0.17
CA LEU A 6 3.32 8.73 -0.10
C LEU A 6 1.82 8.90 -0.37
N PRO A 7 1.31 8.52 -1.55
CA PRO A 7 -0.12 8.61 -1.84
C PRO A 7 -0.88 7.51 -1.10
N ASP A 8 -2.09 7.81 -0.63
CA ASP A 8 -2.98 6.80 -0.09
C ASP A 8 -3.40 5.80 -1.17
N LEU A 9 -3.56 4.53 -0.76
CA LEU A 9 -4.14 3.52 -1.64
C LEU A 9 -5.63 3.82 -1.88
N PRO A 10 -6.13 3.63 -3.12
CA PRO A 10 -7.54 3.83 -3.43
C PRO A 10 -8.44 2.67 -2.98
N TYR A 11 -7.87 1.71 -2.23
CA TYR A 11 -8.54 0.51 -1.75
C TYR A 11 -7.89 -0.01 -0.46
N ASP A 12 -8.63 -0.79 0.31
CA ASP A 12 -8.13 -1.45 1.52
C ASP A 12 -7.01 -2.44 1.19
N TYR A 13 -6.07 -2.64 2.11
CA TYR A 13 -4.92 -3.54 1.89
C TYR A 13 -5.33 -4.96 1.46
N GLY A 14 -6.46 -5.47 1.95
CA GLY A 14 -6.99 -6.80 1.60
C GLY A 14 -7.81 -6.87 0.31
N ALA A 15 -8.00 -5.77 -0.43
CA ALA A 15 -8.89 -5.73 -1.59
C ALA A 15 -8.45 -6.64 -2.76
N LEU A 16 -7.20 -7.10 -2.74
CA LEU A 16 -6.60 -7.95 -3.78
C LEU A 16 -6.51 -9.42 -3.36
N GLU A 17 -7.06 -9.79 -2.20
CA GLU A 17 -7.14 -11.20 -1.78
C GLU A 17 -8.10 -12.02 -2.66
N PRO A 18 -7.84 -13.33 -2.85
CA PRO A 18 -6.73 -14.12 -2.30
C PRO A 18 -5.45 -14.06 -3.15
N HIS A 19 -5.41 -13.24 -4.20
CA HIS A 19 -4.31 -13.19 -5.15
C HIS A 19 -3.07 -12.49 -4.59
N ILE A 20 -3.28 -11.46 -3.75
CA ILE A 20 -2.23 -10.77 -3.03
C ILE A 20 -2.68 -10.63 -1.57
N SER A 21 -1.83 -11.08 -0.64
CA SER A 21 -2.09 -10.96 0.79
C SER A 21 -2.15 -9.51 1.23
N GLY A 22 -3.16 -9.15 2.03
CA GLY A 22 -3.27 -7.80 2.59
C GLY A 22 -2.08 -7.42 3.48
N GLN A 23 -1.48 -8.39 4.19
CA GLN A 23 -0.28 -8.15 5.00
C GLN A 23 0.92 -7.71 4.13
N ILE A 24 1.06 -8.28 2.93
CA ILE A 24 2.11 -7.88 2.00
C ILE A 24 1.84 -6.46 1.48
N MET A 25 0.59 -6.14 1.14
CA MET A 25 0.21 -4.80 0.68
C MET A 25 0.49 -3.74 1.75
N GLU A 26 0.20 -4.02 3.02
CA GLU A 26 0.49 -3.10 4.13
C GLU A 26 1.99 -2.87 4.32
N LEU A 27 2.79 -3.93 4.33
CA LEU A 27 4.25 -3.81 4.46
C LEU A 27 4.85 -3.07 3.26
N HIS A 28 4.40 -3.39 2.04
CA HIS A 28 4.85 -2.73 0.82
C HIS A 28 4.59 -1.23 0.90
N HIS A 29 3.34 -0.84 1.15
CA HIS A 29 2.94 0.56 1.14
C HIS A 29 3.54 1.36 2.30
N SER A 30 3.50 0.83 3.53
CA SER A 30 3.88 1.60 4.72
C SER A 30 5.38 1.58 5.05
N LYS A 31 6.17 0.69 4.43
CA LYS A 31 7.60 0.51 4.75
C LYS A 31 8.54 0.59 3.56
N HIS A 32 8.14 0.10 2.38
CA HIS A 32 9.05 -0.02 1.24
C HIS A 32 8.93 1.12 0.24
N HIS A 33 7.70 1.63 0.04
CA HIS A 33 7.42 2.75 -0.84
C HIS A 33 7.73 4.10 -0.18
#